data_AF-A0A0J9E9F7-F1
#
_entry.id   AF-A0A0J9E9F7-F1
#
_cell.length_a   1.000
_cell.length_b   1.000
_cell.length_c   1.000
_cell.angle_alpha   90.00
_cell.angle_beta   90.00
_cell.angle_gamma   90.00
#
_symmetry.space_group_name_H-M   'P 1'
#
loop_
_entity.id
_entity.type
_entity.pdbx_description
1 polymer ?
#
loop_
_entity_poly.entity_id
_entity_poly.type
_entity_poly.pdbx_seq_one_letter_code
_entity_poly.pdbx_strand_id
1 'polypeptide(L)'
;MRIKGQRHPLCDTASSVTTEIRAEAHYGIFTGLPFRLRQKIENHHGALRRLREFLTQPRSAVDCFQPLFLRKIGAGEYGLALVEAVAHLNHLLALGEASRTRLENGAWAWQMREA
;
A
#
# COMPACT_ATOMS: atom_id res chain seq x y z
N MET A 1 24.77 -38.61 -0.40
CA MET A 1 25.19 -38.00 0.87
C MET A 1 23.93 -37.70 1.70
N ARG A 2 23.61 -38.57 2.67
CA ARG A 2 22.45 -38.42 3.59
C ARG A 2 22.96 -37.75 4.87
N ILE A 3 22.41 -36.62 5.27
CA ILE A 3 22.64 -36.07 6.61
C ILE A 3 21.52 -36.59 7.52
N LYS A 4 21.90 -37.45 8.46
CA LYS A 4 21.05 -38.02 9.51
C LYS A 4 20.61 -36.91 10.46
N GLY A 5 19.31 -36.82 10.71
CA GLY A 5 18.77 -36.01 11.80
C GLY A 5 19.16 -36.61 13.15
N GLN A 6 19.69 -35.77 14.02
CA GLN A 6 19.74 -36.01 15.46
C GLN A 6 19.05 -34.82 16.14
N ARG A 7 17.93 -35.10 16.81
CA ARG A 7 17.26 -34.16 17.71
C ARG A 7 17.87 -34.33 19.10
N HIS A 8 18.25 -33.21 19.72
CA HIS A 8 18.77 -33.14 21.08
C HIS A 8 17.62 -32.99 22.09
N PRO A 9 17.57 -33.75 23.21
CA PRO A 9 16.38 -33.87 24.05
C PRO A 9 16.31 -32.83 25.20
N LEU A 10 16.71 -31.58 24.98
CA LEU A 10 16.63 -30.52 26.00
C LEU A 10 15.88 -29.25 25.54
N CYS A 11 15.05 -29.38 24.51
CA CYS A 11 14.13 -28.33 24.06
C CYS A 11 12.71 -28.61 24.57
N ASP A 12 12.59 -28.97 25.84
CA ASP A 12 11.33 -28.89 26.56
C ASP A 12 11.26 -27.51 27.23
N THR A 13 10.10 -26.88 27.13
CA THR A 13 9.70 -25.61 27.78
C THR A 13 10.37 -24.32 27.31
N ALA A 14 9.95 -23.84 26.15
CA ALA A 14 9.74 -22.42 25.93
C ALA A 14 8.37 -22.23 25.26
N SER A 15 7.37 -21.89 26.08
CA SER A 15 6.12 -21.31 25.60
C SER A 15 6.43 -19.88 25.12
N SER A 16 7.04 -19.78 23.94
CA SER A 16 7.08 -18.54 23.19
C SER A 16 5.99 -18.65 22.14
N VAL A 17 5.00 -17.76 22.21
CA VAL A 17 3.97 -17.62 21.19
C VAL A 17 4.67 -17.27 19.87
N THR A 18 5.04 -18.29 19.09
CA THR A 18 5.43 -18.12 17.70
C THR A 18 4.14 -17.73 16.99
N THR A 19 3.97 -16.44 16.75
CA THR A 19 2.85 -15.89 15.99
C THR A 19 2.94 -16.39 14.55
N GLU A 20 2.54 -17.64 14.32
CA GLU A 20 2.24 -18.18 13.00
C GLU A 20 0.87 -17.62 12.59
N ILE A 21 0.85 -16.36 12.17
CA ILE A 21 -0.34 -15.80 11.53
C ILE A 21 -0.42 -16.38 10.13
N ARG A 22 -1.39 -17.28 9.96
CA ARG A 22 -1.85 -17.74 8.65
C ARG A 22 -2.59 -16.58 7.98
N ALA A 23 -1.91 -15.90 7.06
CA ALA A 23 -2.59 -15.00 6.14
C ALA A 23 -3.30 -15.86 5.11
N GLU A 24 -4.57 -16.15 5.33
CA GLU A 24 -5.39 -16.73 4.27
C GLU A 24 -5.61 -15.68 3.19
N ALA A 25 -4.81 -15.83 2.13
CA ALA A 25 -5.09 -15.57 0.72
C ALA A 25 -3.84 -14.99 0.05
N HIS A 26 -3.25 -15.80 -0.82
CA HIS A 26 -2.21 -15.52 -1.82
C HIS A 26 -0.74 -15.79 -1.47
N TYR A 27 -0.30 -15.80 -0.21
CA TYR A 27 1.12 -16.05 0.11
C TYR A 27 1.26 -16.94 1.36
N GLY A 28 2.20 -17.89 1.33
CA GLY A 28 2.42 -18.87 2.40
C GLY A 28 2.81 -18.27 3.74
N ILE A 29 3.17 -19.13 4.71
CA ILE A 29 3.56 -18.71 6.06
C ILE A 29 4.71 -17.70 5.99
N PHE A 30 4.52 -16.54 6.63
CA PHE A 30 5.50 -15.45 6.64
C PHE A 30 6.02 -15.18 8.06
N THR A 31 7.34 -15.08 8.23
CA THR A 31 7.97 -14.60 9.45
C THR A 31 8.32 -13.10 9.30
N GLY A 32 8.18 -12.31 10.36
CA GLY A 32 8.46 -10.86 10.32
C GLY A 32 7.27 -9.96 9.98
N LEU A 33 6.03 -10.44 10.18
CA LEU A 33 4.80 -9.67 9.91
C LEU A 33 4.79 -8.26 10.53
N PRO A 34 5.17 -8.03 11.81
CA PRO A 34 5.16 -6.69 12.39
C PRO A 34 6.05 -5.71 11.62
N PHE A 35 7.22 -6.17 11.15
CA PHE A 35 8.11 -5.37 10.33
C PHE A 35 7.48 -5.06 8.97
N ARG A 36 6.89 -6.06 8.31
CA ARG A 36 6.24 -5.88 7.01
C ARG A 36 5.06 -4.91 7.05
N LEU A 37 4.27 -4.94 8.13
CA LEU A 37 3.15 -4.02 8.35
C LEU A 37 3.64 -2.57 8.52
N ARG A 38 4.73 -2.34 9.27
CA ARG A 38 5.35 -1.01 9.36
C ARG A 38 5.78 -0.49 7.99
N GLN A 39 6.45 -1.32 7.18
CA GLN A 39 6.82 -0.93 5.82
C GLN A 39 5.59 -0.56 4.96
N LYS A 40 4.48 -1.29 5.09
CA LYS A 40 3.25 -0.95 4.37
C LYS A 40 2.67 0.40 4.80
N ILE A 41 2.63 0.66 6.10
CA ILE A 41 2.20 1.95 6.66
C ILE A 41 3.09 3.09 6.16
N GLU A 42 4.41 2.94 6.27
CA GLU A 42 5.39 3.93 5.82
C GLU A 42 5.27 4.20 4.31
N ASN A 43 5.03 3.16 3.50
CA ASN A 43 4.81 3.30 2.08
C ASN A 43 3.56 4.15 1.77
N HIS A 44 2.44 3.93 2.47
CA HIS A 44 1.22 4.73 2.28
C HIS A 44 1.43 6.19 2.70
N HIS A 45 2.09 6.45 3.83
CA HIS A 45 2.41 7.82 4.22
C HIS A 45 3.37 8.50 3.24
N GLY A 46 4.36 7.77 2.71
CA GLY A 46 5.25 8.26 1.66
C GLY A 46 4.49 8.61 0.38
N ALA A 47 3.54 7.78 -0.03
CA ALA A 47 2.69 8.02 -1.18
C ALA A 47 1.81 9.29 -0.99
N LEU A 48 1.22 9.46 0.20
CA LEU A 48 0.44 10.66 0.52
C LEU A 48 1.29 11.94 0.49
N ARG A 49 2.54 11.92 0.97
CA ARG A 49 3.46 13.07 0.87
C ARG A 49 3.70 13.47 -0.60
N ARG A 50 4.03 12.49 -1.45
CA ARG A 50 4.25 12.74 -2.89
C ARG A 50 2.99 13.24 -3.59
N LEU A 51 1.81 12.74 -3.21
CA LEU A 51 0.54 13.23 -3.77
C LEU A 51 0.28 14.69 -3.41
N ARG A 52 0.54 15.10 -2.17
CA ARG A 52 0.37 16.50 -1.77
C ARG A 52 1.24 17.44 -2.60
N GLU A 53 2.48 17.05 -2.87
CA GLU A 53 3.40 17.81 -3.73
C GLU A 53 2.97 17.79 -5.21
N PHE A 54 2.32 16.73 -5.66
CA PHE A 54 1.92 16.56 -7.07
C PHE A 54 0.60 17.23 -7.45
N LEU A 55 -0.33 17.34 -6.49
CA LEU A 55 -1.69 17.85 -6.68
C LEU A 55 -1.78 19.40 -6.61
N THR A 56 -0.77 20.11 -7.10
CA THR A 56 -0.75 21.59 -7.16
C THR A 56 -1.69 22.16 -8.23
N GLN A 57 -2.16 21.31 -9.15
CA GLN A 57 -3.14 21.63 -10.18
C GLN A 57 -4.16 20.49 -10.28
N PRO A 58 -5.34 20.69 -10.92
CA PRO A 58 -6.29 19.60 -11.15
C PRO A 58 -5.65 18.43 -11.90
N ARG A 59 -5.75 17.21 -11.34
CA ARG A 59 -5.24 15.96 -11.91
C ARG A 59 -6.28 14.85 -11.78
N SER A 60 -6.36 13.96 -12.77
CA SER A 60 -7.16 12.74 -12.65
C SER A 60 -6.48 11.70 -11.74
N ALA A 61 -7.21 10.67 -11.34
CA ALA A 61 -6.65 9.55 -10.58
C ALA A 61 -5.56 8.78 -11.36
N VAL A 62 -5.65 8.75 -12.70
CA VAL A 62 -4.68 8.06 -13.57
C VAL A 62 -3.36 8.83 -13.62
N ASP A 63 -3.43 10.17 -13.64
CA ASP A 63 -2.23 11.02 -13.61
C ASP A 63 -1.41 10.81 -12.33
N CYS A 64 -2.07 10.36 -11.26
CA CYS A 64 -1.45 10.10 -9.96
C CYS A 64 -0.67 8.77 -9.91
N PHE A 65 -0.63 7.97 -10.97
CA PHE A 65 0.04 6.66 -10.93
C PHE A 65 1.55 6.77 -10.73
N GLN A 66 2.20 7.71 -11.42
CA GLN A 66 3.64 7.90 -11.29
C GLN A 66 4.06 8.24 -9.85
N PRO A 67 3.49 9.26 -9.17
CA PRO A 67 3.87 9.56 -7.79
C PRO A 67 3.46 8.46 -6.80
N LEU A 68 2.42 7.68 -7.08
CA LEU A 68 1.99 6.61 -6.17
C LEU A 68 2.90 5.38 -6.23
N PHE A 69 3.13 4.86 -7.44
CA PHE A 69 3.72 3.52 -7.60
C PHE A 69 5.20 3.54 -7.96
N LEU A 70 5.75 4.70 -8.35
CA LEU A 70 7.16 4.88 -8.73
C LEU A 70 7.64 3.94 -9.85
N ARG A 71 6.71 3.36 -10.62
CA ARG A 71 6.94 2.47 -11.75
C ARG A 71 5.82 2.63 -12.77
N LYS A 72 6.06 2.15 -13.99
CA LYS A 72 5.01 2.04 -15.01
C LYS A 72 4.02 0.94 -14.61
N ILE A 73 2.73 1.22 -14.77
CA ILE A 73 1.63 0.29 -14.52
C ILE A 73 1.26 -0.39 -15.83
N GLY A 74 1.25 -1.72 -15.83
CA GLY A 74 0.82 -2.51 -16.99
C GLY A 74 -0.68 -2.73 -17.03
N ALA A 75 -1.20 -3.24 -18.15
CA ALA A 75 -2.63 -3.46 -18.36
C ALA A 75 -3.27 -4.38 -17.29
N GLY A 76 -2.55 -5.44 -16.87
CA GLY A 76 -3.05 -6.39 -15.87
C GLY A 76 -3.18 -5.81 -14.45
N GLU A 77 -2.48 -4.70 -14.16
CA GLU A 77 -2.47 -4.07 -12.84
C GLU A 77 -3.28 -2.78 -12.82
N TYR A 78 -3.69 -2.29 -13.99
CA TYR A 78 -4.32 -0.98 -14.16
C TYR A 78 -5.55 -0.79 -13.28
N GLY A 79 -6.44 -1.80 -13.24
CA GLY A 79 -7.65 -1.75 -12.41
C GLY A 79 -7.33 -1.63 -10.92
N LEU A 80 -6.33 -2.38 -10.44
CA LEU A 80 -5.89 -2.33 -9.05
C LEU A 80 -5.22 -0.99 -8.71
N ALA A 81 -4.34 -0.52 -9.60
CA ALA A 81 -3.69 0.78 -9.46
C ALA A 81 -4.71 1.92 -9.41
N LEU A 82 -5.78 1.84 -10.22
CA LEU A 82 -6.83 2.84 -10.24
C LEU A 82 -7.58 2.90 -8.90
N VAL A 83 -8.00 1.76 -8.34
CA VAL A 83 -8.73 1.75 -7.07
C VAL A 83 -7.86 2.22 -5.91
N GLU A 84 -6.57 1.87 -5.90
CA GLU A 84 -5.62 2.37 -4.89
C GLU A 84 -5.40 3.88 -5.01
N ALA A 85 -5.27 4.40 -6.23
CA ALA A 85 -5.14 5.85 -6.47
C ALA A 85 -6.38 6.61 -5.98
N VAL A 86 -7.57 6.13 -6.33
CA VAL A 86 -8.83 6.72 -5.88
C VAL A 86 -8.96 6.65 -4.35
N ALA A 87 -8.52 5.56 -3.71
CA ALA A 87 -8.54 5.44 -2.26
C ALA A 87 -7.66 6.50 -1.58
N HIS A 88 -6.44 6.73 -2.08
CA HIS A 88 -5.56 7.78 -1.58
C HIS A 88 -6.14 9.18 -1.75
N LEU A 89 -6.73 9.46 -2.91
CA LEU A 89 -7.36 10.76 -3.20
C LEU A 89 -8.61 11.00 -2.33
N ASN A 90 -9.43 9.97 -2.14
CA ASN A 90 -10.60 10.04 -1.26
C ASN A 90 -10.19 10.22 0.21
N HIS A 91 -9.08 9.62 0.63
CA HIS A 91 -8.54 9.85 1.97
C HIS A 91 -8.17 11.32 2.18
N LEU A 92 -7.44 11.93 1.23
CA LEU A 92 -7.11 13.37 1.29
C LEU A 92 -8.37 14.27 1.24
N LEU A 93 -9.37 13.88 0.45
CA LEU A 93 -10.66 14.57 0.40
C LEU A 93 -11.39 14.50 1.75
N ALA A 94 -11.40 13.33 2.40
CA ALA A 94 -12.03 13.12 3.70
C ALA A 94 -11.32 13.89 4.83
N LEU A 95 -10.00 14.05 4.73
CA LEU A 95 -9.22 14.93 5.63
C LEU A 95 -9.45 16.43 5.36
N GLY A 96 -10.16 16.79 4.28
CA GLY A 96 -10.38 18.17 3.89
C GLY A 96 -9.16 18.85 3.27
N GLU A 97 -8.11 18.11 2.96
CA GLU A 97 -6.86 18.66 2.39
C GLU A 97 -6.94 18.82 0.86
N ALA A 98 -7.79 18.03 0.20
CA ALA A 98 -8.01 18.11 -1.24
C ALA A 98 -9.45 18.53 -1.58
N SER A 99 -9.64 19.05 -2.78
CA SER A 99 -10.94 19.25 -3.43
C SER A 99 -10.99 18.45 -4.72
N ARG A 100 -12.20 18.27 -5.26
CA ARG A 100 -12.38 17.66 -6.57
C ARG A 100 -13.43 18.39 -7.40
N THR A 101 -13.20 18.44 -8.70
CA THR A 101 -14.10 19.06 -9.69
C THR A 101 -14.37 18.05 -10.79
N ARG A 102 -15.59 18.06 -11.33
CA ARG A 102 -15.96 17.18 -12.44
C ARG A 102 -15.51 17.84 -13.75
N LEU A 103 -14.73 17.11 -14.53
CA LEU A 103 -14.29 17.50 -15.86
C LEU A 103 -15.40 17.27 -16.89
N GLU A 104 -15.27 17.90 -18.07
CA GLU A 104 -16.23 17.77 -19.19
C GLU A 104 -16.38 16.33 -19.69
N ASN A 105 -15.30 15.54 -19.63
CA ASN A 105 -15.31 14.12 -19.97
C ASN A 105 -15.96 13.22 -18.88
N GLY A 106 -16.53 13.82 -17.83
CA GLY A 106 -17.19 13.13 -16.74
C GLY A 106 -16.27 12.58 -15.64
N ALA A 107 -14.95 12.64 -15.83
CA ALA A 107 -13.98 12.23 -14.82
C ALA A 107 -13.87 13.26 -13.68
N TRP A 108 -13.43 12.81 -12.51
CA TRP A 108 -13.06 13.70 -11.42
C TRP A 108 -11.60 14.13 -11.57
N ALA A 109 -11.34 15.41 -11.34
CA ALA A 109 -10.01 15.95 -11.14
C ALA A 109 -9.86 16.38 -9.68
N TRP A 110 -8.75 16.05 -9.07
CA TRP A 110 -8.39 16.41 -7.70
C TRP A 110 -7.27 17.43 -7.70
N GLN A 111 -7.30 18.31 -6.70
CA GLN A 111 -6.22 19.25 -6.39
C GLN A 111 -6.14 19.45 -4.87
N MET A 112 -4.99 19.88 -4.37
CA MET A 112 -4.89 20.36 -2.99
C MET A 112 -5.75 21.60 -2.81
N ARG A 113 -6.33 21.76 -1.63
CA ARG A 113 -6.98 23.02 -1.26
C ARG A 113 -5.91 24.09 -1.05
N GLU A 114 -6.22 25.29 -1.52
CA GLU A 114 -5.48 26.48 -1.12
C GLU A 114 -5.72 26.70 0.37
N ALA A 115 -4.64 27.01 1.10
CA ALA A 115 -4.66 27.25 2.55
C ALA A 115 -5.25 28.62 2.88
#